data_AF-A0AAD2DCL8-F1
#
_entry.id   AF-A0AAD2DCL8-F1
#
_cell.length_a   1.000
_cell.length_b   1.000
_cell.length_c   1.000
_cell.angle_alpha   90.00
_cell.angle_beta   90.00
_cell.angle_gamma   90.00
#
_symmetry.space_group_name_H-M   'P 1'
#
loop_
_entity.id
_entity.type
_entity.pdbx_description
1 polymer ?
#
loop_
_entity_poly.entity_id
_entity_poly.type
_entity_poly.pdbx_seq_one_letter_code
_entity_poly.pdbx_strand_id
1 'polypeptide(L)'
;MVKKREICSRSNRTCCKDLKRHKEGRSLNPNSLLIREKSKECIQMILKARFCTYCIVKIFLPNLSKLLSNDTKEKALQEILKVFNDTGTKPEWLKIYLQELLKRRISKKGLINFEMEIIALNHLIRLNGQNFIDPRSKVNTLESTIKKVTDLYKIAMSIESSEVHRAVAQGYIHILESCIKPKYGLDLEKINEMLIIPLQSSIEKGEDKVAQVAAAHVYYFMVKAAYESEYNEVFKFLYSKYLDTFKAFNIENEDYIDCMSYLIQNGGIKPAAEFIGSLIRKCLKVLNSKDVHNPKAKTSACYLLFLLARKLHEVGDIIFEPFGYTVLSKLDSLRFGKNLKLKNEAIKAYDEWKSLENCSRSNSIDLKHFDYDDLQ
;
A
#
# COMPACT_ATOMS: atom_id res chain seq x y z
N MET A 1 -28.68 -23.55 18.78
CA MET A 1 -28.64 -22.64 17.60
C MET A 1 -29.51 -23.14 16.41
N VAL A 2 -30.69 -23.74 16.65
CA VAL A 2 -31.54 -24.33 15.57
C VAL A 2 -32.86 -23.57 15.33
N LYS A 3 -33.28 -22.65 16.21
CA LYS A 3 -34.61 -22.00 16.12
C LYS A 3 -34.77 -20.84 15.11
N LYS A 4 -33.69 -20.27 14.55
CA LYS A 4 -33.80 -19.14 13.59
C LYS A 4 -34.04 -19.55 12.13
N ARG A 5 -33.76 -20.80 11.73
CA ARG A 5 -34.03 -21.28 10.36
C ARG A 5 -35.49 -21.72 10.14
N GLU A 6 -36.20 -22.14 11.17
CA GLU A 6 -37.62 -22.54 11.05
C GLU A 6 -38.58 -21.36 10.95
N ILE A 7 -38.23 -20.18 11.46
CA ILE A 7 -39.11 -19.00 11.44
C ILE A 7 -39.22 -18.42 10.02
N CYS A 8 -38.12 -18.45 9.24
CA CYS A 8 -38.12 -17.98 7.84
C CYS A 8 -38.79 -19.00 6.88
N SER A 9 -38.74 -20.30 7.17
CA SER A 9 -39.45 -21.31 6.37
C SER A 9 -40.94 -21.40 6.70
N ARG A 10 -41.35 -21.12 7.95
CA ARG A 10 -42.76 -21.07 8.35
C ARG A 10 -43.44 -19.78 7.89
N SER A 11 -42.82 -18.60 8.03
CA SER A 11 -43.44 -17.34 7.58
C SER A 11 -43.63 -17.26 6.06
N ASN A 12 -42.70 -17.82 5.28
CA ASN A 12 -42.83 -17.89 3.81
C ASN A 12 -43.96 -18.84 3.36
N ARG A 13 -44.25 -19.92 4.11
CA ARG A 13 -45.37 -20.83 3.79
C ARG A 13 -46.74 -20.22 4.12
N THR A 14 -46.85 -19.44 5.20
CA THR A 14 -48.08 -18.69 5.51
C THR A 14 -48.30 -17.55 4.53
N CYS A 15 -47.26 -16.78 4.21
CA CYS A 15 -47.36 -15.68 3.23
C CYS A 15 -47.80 -16.16 1.83
N CYS A 16 -47.30 -17.33 1.37
CA CYS A 16 -47.76 -17.91 0.09
C CYS A 16 -49.19 -18.47 0.15
N LYS A 17 -49.68 -18.94 1.30
CA LYS A 17 -51.06 -19.42 1.46
C LYS A 17 -52.06 -18.27 1.48
N ASP A 18 -51.71 -17.15 2.10
CA ASP A 18 -52.58 -15.98 2.19
C ASP A 18 -52.67 -15.20 0.85
N LEU A 19 -51.59 -15.18 0.07
CA LEU A 19 -51.60 -14.70 -1.33
C LEU A 19 -52.52 -15.52 -2.25
N LYS A 20 -52.64 -16.83 -1.98
CA LYS A 20 -53.54 -17.73 -2.73
C LYS A 20 -55.01 -17.44 -2.40
N ARG A 21 -55.32 -17.22 -1.11
CA ARG A 21 -56.66 -16.83 -0.62
C ARG A 21 -57.11 -15.44 -1.10
N HIS A 22 -56.17 -14.54 -1.34
CA HIS A 22 -56.46 -13.20 -1.87
C HIS A 22 -56.85 -13.22 -3.37
N LYS A 23 -56.37 -14.20 -4.15
CA LYS A 23 -56.85 -14.42 -5.53
C LYS A 23 -58.27 -14.99 -5.59
N GLU A 24 -58.77 -15.52 -4.47
CA GLU A 24 -60.08 -16.17 -4.36
C GLU A 24 -61.19 -15.22 -3.83
N GLY A 25 -60.96 -13.90 -3.82
CA GLY A 25 -62.04 -12.90 -3.72
C GLY A 25 -62.77 -12.78 -2.38
N ARG A 26 -62.16 -13.14 -1.24
CA ARG A 26 -62.80 -12.96 0.09
C ARG A 26 -62.39 -11.63 0.75
N SER A 27 -63.34 -10.99 1.45
CA SER A 27 -63.22 -9.63 1.98
C SER A 27 -62.07 -9.44 2.98
N LEU A 28 -61.52 -8.23 2.98
CA LEU A 28 -60.25 -7.89 3.62
C LEU A 28 -60.46 -7.39 5.06
N ASN A 29 -60.01 -8.19 6.02
CA ASN A 29 -59.78 -7.78 7.41
C ASN A 29 -58.71 -6.67 7.46
N PRO A 30 -58.77 -5.65 8.33
CA PRO A 30 -57.73 -4.62 8.49
C PRO A 30 -56.30 -5.16 8.72
N ASN A 31 -56.13 -6.40 9.21
CA ASN A 31 -54.83 -7.11 9.23
C ASN A 31 -54.24 -7.38 7.83
N SER A 32 -55.03 -7.24 6.76
CA SER A 32 -54.61 -7.47 5.37
C SER A 32 -53.72 -6.38 4.80
N LEU A 33 -53.79 -5.14 5.32
CA LEU A 33 -52.87 -4.06 4.94
C LEU A 33 -51.46 -4.36 5.45
N LEU A 34 -51.33 -4.76 6.72
CA LEU A 34 -50.05 -5.17 7.32
C LEU A 34 -49.47 -6.42 6.62
N ILE A 35 -50.32 -7.36 6.19
CA ILE A 35 -49.92 -8.55 5.40
C ILE A 35 -49.49 -8.15 3.98
N ARG A 36 -50.17 -7.19 3.34
CA ARG A 36 -49.80 -6.67 2.02
C ARG A 36 -48.47 -5.93 2.05
N GLU A 37 -48.20 -5.14 3.07
CA GLU A 37 -46.92 -4.44 3.24
C GLU A 37 -45.78 -5.44 3.48
N LYS A 38 -45.94 -6.37 4.42
CA LYS A 38 -44.97 -7.46 4.64
C LYS A 38 -44.77 -8.35 3.41
N SER A 39 -45.81 -8.59 2.63
CA SER A 39 -45.74 -9.30 1.35
C SER A 39 -44.92 -8.52 0.30
N LYS A 40 -45.10 -7.19 0.20
CA LYS A 40 -44.32 -6.34 -0.71
C LYS A 40 -42.84 -6.35 -0.33
N GLU A 41 -42.53 -6.25 0.97
CA GLU A 41 -41.17 -6.36 1.50
C GLU A 41 -40.54 -7.73 1.17
N CYS A 42 -41.26 -8.83 1.42
CA CYS A 42 -40.80 -10.18 1.08
C CYS A 42 -40.54 -10.34 -0.43
N ILE A 43 -41.44 -9.85 -1.29
CA ILE A 43 -41.27 -9.92 -2.75
C ILE A 43 -40.04 -9.10 -3.16
N GLN A 44 -39.86 -7.89 -2.64
CA GLN A 44 -38.68 -7.07 -2.90
C GLN A 44 -37.39 -7.76 -2.43
N MET A 45 -37.39 -8.41 -1.26
CA MET A 45 -36.24 -9.19 -0.79
C MET A 45 -35.91 -10.37 -1.72
N ILE A 46 -36.92 -11.11 -2.18
CA ILE A 46 -36.73 -12.24 -3.11
C ILE A 46 -36.20 -11.74 -4.46
N LEU A 47 -36.75 -10.64 -4.99
CA LEU A 47 -36.28 -10.04 -6.24
C LEU A 47 -34.85 -9.52 -6.10
N LYS A 48 -34.49 -8.86 -4.99
CA LYS A 48 -33.11 -8.45 -4.69
C LYS A 48 -32.16 -9.64 -4.62
N ALA A 49 -32.55 -10.74 -3.96
CA ALA A 49 -31.73 -11.95 -3.86
C ALA A 49 -31.54 -12.65 -5.22
N ARG A 50 -32.60 -12.71 -6.04
CA ARG A 50 -32.53 -13.26 -7.41
C ARG A 50 -31.66 -12.38 -8.32
N PHE A 51 -31.79 -11.07 -8.23
CA PHE A 51 -30.95 -10.12 -8.95
C PHE A 51 -29.47 -10.29 -8.58
N CYS A 52 -29.14 -10.37 -7.28
CA CYS A 52 -27.79 -10.70 -6.82
C CYS A 52 -27.26 -12.01 -7.41
N THR A 53 -28.06 -13.08 -7.34
CA THR A 53 -27.66 -14.40 -7.86
C THR A 53 -27.42 -14.34 -9.37
N TYR A 54 -28.26 -13.62 -10.11
CA TYR A 54 -28.10 -13.39 -11.53
C TYR A 54 -26.80 -12.62 -11.84
N CYS A 55 -26.57 -11.49 -11.19
CA CYS A 55 -25.35 -10.69 -11.38
C CYS A 55 -24.08 -11.53 -11.07
N ILE A 56 -24.11 -12.37 -10.03
CA ILE A 56 -23.01 -13.30 -9.69
C ILE A 56 -22.75 -14.29 -10.83
N VAL A 57 -23.78 -15.05 -11.22
CA VAL A 57 -23.59 -16.23 -12.09
C VAL A 57 -23.43 -15.82 -13.55
N LYS A 58 -24.14 -14.78 -13.99
CA LYS A 58 -24.23 -14.41 -15.41
C LYS A 58 -23.29 -13.28 -15.81
N ILE A 59 -22.88 -12.43 -14.88
CA ILE A 59 -22.01 -11.27 -15.18
C ILE A 59 -20.66 -11.44 -14.52
N PHE A 60 -20.64 -11.65 -13.21
CA PHE A 60 -19.40 -11.61 -12.42
C PHE A 60 -18.46 -12.79 -12.69
N LEU A 61 -18.93 -14.04 -12.53
CA LEU A 61 -18.08 -15.22 -12.75
C LEU A 61 -17.54 -15.34 -14.19
N PRO A 62 -18.34 -15.08 -15.24
CA PRO A 62 -17.83 -15.10 -16.62
C PRO A 62 -16.77 -14.02 -16.86
N ASN A 63 -16.98 -12.80 -16.37
CA ASN A 63 -15.98 -11.72 -16.54
C ASN A 63 -14.73 -11.97 -15.69
N LEU A 64 -14.85 -12.59 -14.51
CA LEU A 64 -13.69 -12.99 -13.71
C LEU A 64 -12.82 -14.03 -14.44
N SER A 65 -13.41 -14.94 -15.20
CA SER A 65 -12.65 -15.85 -16.06
C SER A 65 -12.02 -15.12 -17.26
N LYS A 66 -12.67 -14.08 -17.78
CA LYS A 66 -12.13 -13.24 -18.87
C LYS A 66 -11.00 -12.32 -18.45
N LEU A 67 -10.85 -11.99 -17.17
CA LEU A 67 -9.68 -11.23 -16.68
C LEU A 67 -8.35 -11.91 -17.02
N LEU A 68 -8.37 -13.23 -17.23
CA LEU A 68 -7.20 -14.01 -17.61
C LEU A 68 -6.92 -13.99 -19.14
N SER A 69 -7.87 -13.53 -19.95
CA SER A 69 -7.73 -13.40 -21.40
C SER A 69 -7.10 -12.05 -21.75
N ASN A 70 -6.02 -12.06 -22.53
CA ASN A 70 -5.30 -10.84 -22.92
C ASN A 70 -6.19 -9.85 -23.67
N ASP A 71 -7.08 -10.33 -24.55
CA ASP A 71 -7.84 -9.46 -25.47
C ASP A 71 -9.09 -8.83 -24.82
N THR A 72 -9.53 -9.33 -23.66
CA THR A 72 -10.81 -8.91 -23.06
C THR A 72 -10.73 -8.45 -21.61
N LYS A 73 -9.52 -8.43 -21.02
CA LYS A 73 -9.31 -8.15 -19.59
C LYS A 73 -9.83 -6.78 -19.14
N GLU A 74 -9.60 -5.73 -19.91
CA GLU A 74 -10.01 -4.36 -19.54
C GLU A 74 -11.53 -4.23 -19.54
N LYS A 75 -12.19 -4.71 -20.61
CA LYS A 75 -13.65 -4.71 -20.70
C LYS A 75 -14.26 -5.57 -19.60
N ALA A 76 -13.67 -6.73 -19.30
CA ALA A 76 -14.12 -7.60 -18.22
C ALA A 76 -13.96 -6.93 -16.84
N LEU A 77 -12.88 -6.20 -16.60
CA LEU A 77 -12.68 -5.41 -15.39
C LEU A 77 -13.77 -4.34 -15.26
N GLN A 78 -14.03 -3.56 -16.32
CA GLN A 78 -15.06 -2.51 -16.29
C GLN A 78 -16.45 -3.08 -15.94
N GLU A 79 -16.82 -4.23 -16.51
CA GLU A 79 -18.09 -4.91 -16.17
C GLU A 79 -18.13 -5.37 -14.70
N ILE A 80 -17.01 -5.87 -14.17
CA ILE A 80 -16.91 -6.27 -12.75
C ILE A 80 -17.07 -5.04 -11.84
N LEU A 81 -16.34 -3.95 -12.12
CA LEU A 81 -16.41 -2.73 -11.33
C LEU A 81 -17.82 -2.11 -11.37
N LYS A 82 -18.47 -2.15 -12.53
CA LYS A 82 -19.87 -1.73 -12.69
C LYS A 82 -20.80 -2.55 -11.80
N VAL A 83 -20.69 -3.88 -11.80
CA VAL A 83 -21.49 -4.74 -10.91
C VAL A 83 -21.28 -4.36 -9.43
N PHE A 84 -20.03 -4.12 -9.02
CA PHE A 84 -19.76 -3.70 -7.65
C PHE A 84 -20.41 -2.36 -7.28
N ASN A 85 -20.38 -1.39 -8.19
CA ASN A 85 -21.01 -0.08 -7.98
C ASN A 85 -22.54 -0.18 -7.97
N ASP A 86 -23.14 -0.88 -8.93
CA ASP A 86 -24.60 -0.96 -9.11
C ASP A 86 -25.30 -1.74 -7.99
N THR A 87 -24.57 -2.67 -7.35
CA THR A 87 -25.17 -3.58 -6.35
C THR A 87 -24.82 -3.25 -4.92
N GLY A 88 -23.90 -2.30 -4.70
CA GLY A 88 -23.44 -1.83 -3.39
C GLY A 88 -22.55 -2.82 -2.63
N THR A 89 -22.24 -2.47 -1.39
CA THR A 89 -21.38 -3.21 -0.44
C THR A 89 -22.06 -4.46 0.10
N LYS A 90 -22.19 -5.50 -0.73
CA LYS A 90 -22.72 -6.80 -0.28
C LYS A 90 -21.57 -7.73 0.09
N PRO A 91 -21.52 -8.25 1.33
CA PRO A 91 -20.50 -9.20 1.77
C PRO A 91 -20.39 -10.46 0.90
N GLU A 92 -21.47 -10.81 0.20
CA GLU A 92 -21.51 -11.93 -0.74
C GLU A 92 -20.57 -11.76 -1.94
N TRP A 93 -20.32 -10.53 -2.40
CA TRP A 93 -19.37 -10.26 -3.48
C TRP A 93 -17.96 -10.59 -3.06
N LEU A 94 -17.57 -10.07 -1.91
CA LEU A 94 -16.25 -10.30 -1.32
C LEU A 94 -16.00 -11.79 -1.10
N LYS A 95 -17.01 -12.47 -0.55
CA LYS A 95 -16.98 -13.92 -0.32
C LYS A 95 -16.68 -14.72 -1.59
N ILE A 96 -17.41 -14.45 -2.68
CA ILE A 96 -17.25 -15.20 -3.93
C ILE A 96 -15.91 -14.85 -4.58
N TYR A 97 -15.56 -13.57 -4.56
CA TYR A 97 -14.34 -13.09 -5.16
C TYR A 97 -13.08 -13.68 -4.51
N LEU A 98 -12.97 -13.59 -3.17
CA LEU A 98 -11.82 -14.15 -2.44
C LEU A 98 -11.72 -15.67 -2.63
N GLN A 99 -12.84 -16.39 -2.73
CA GLN A 99 -12.82 -17.84 -3.00
C GLN A 99 -12.22 -18.17 -4.36
N GLU A 100 -12.64 -17.46 -5.39
CA GLU A 100 -12.17 -17.73 -6.74
C GLU A 100 -10.69 -17.34 -6.88
N LEU A 101 -10.27 -16.21 -6.30
CA LEU A 101 -8.85 -15.83 -6.25
C LEU A 101 -8.00 -16.84 -5.48
N LEU A 102 -8.43 -17.27 -4.29
CA LEU A 102 -7.67 -18.22 -3.46
C LEU A 102 -7.58 -19.62 -4.08
N LYS A 103 -8.63 -20.10 -4.77
CA LYS A 103 -8.56 -21.38 -5.50
C LYS A 103 -7.54 -21.32 -6.64
N ARG A 104 -7.47 -20.18 -7.34
CA ARG A 104 -6.60 -19.98 -8.50
C ARG A 104 -5.12 -19.82 -8.13
N ARG A 105 -4.84 -19.27 -6.93
CA ARG A 105 -3.51 -19.12 -6.29
C ARG A 105 -2.66 -20.39 -6.30
N ILE A 106 -3.27 -21.57 -6.29
CA ILE A 106 -2.59 -22.86 -6.13
C ILE A 106 -1.90 -23.32 -7.44
N SER A 107 -2.31 -22.81 -8.60
CA SER A 107 -1.92 -23.42 -9.88
C SER A 107 -0.62 -22.89 -10.50
N LYS A 108 -0.09 -21.72 -10.09
CA LYS A 108 1.04 -20.95 -10.69
C LYS A 108 1.01 -20.74 -12.22
N LYS A 109 0.12 -21.41 -12.96
CA LYS A 109 -0.17 -21.24 -14.39
C LYS A 109 -1.15 -20.09 -14.53
N GLY A 110 -0.77 -19.02 -15.23
CA GLY A 110 -1.68 -17.92 -15.58
C GLY A 110 -1.45 -16.57 -14.88
N LEU A 111 -0.23 -16.28 -14.40
CA LEU A 111 0.13 -14.98 -13.79
C LEU A 111 0.09 -13.78 -14.76
N ILE A 112 -0.28 -13.98 -16.02
CA ILE A 112 -0.15 -13.01 -17.11
C ILE A 112 -1.06 -11.77 -16.91
N ASN A 113 -2.07 -11.82 -16.04
CA ASN A 113 -3.00 -10.70 -15.82
C ASN A 113 -3.38 -10.47 -14.35
N PHE A 114 -2.47 -10.77 -13.41
CA PHE A 114 -2.74 -10.65 -11.97
C PHE A 114 -3.07 -9.21 -11.55
N GLU A 115 -2.55 -8.21 -12.26
CA GLU A 115 -2.84 -6.79 -12.06
C GLU A 115 -4.35 -6.50 -11.99
N MET A 116 -5.12 -6.99 -12.98
CA MET A 116 -6.56 -6.68 -13.07
C MET A 116 -7.35 -7.32 -11.93
N GLU A 117 -6.91 -8.49 -11.45
CA GLU A 117 -7.47 -9.12 -10.26
C GLU A 117 -7.15 -8.31 -9.00
N ILE A 118 -5.92 -7.80 -8.87
CA ILE A 118 -5.57 -6.90 -7.77
C ILE A 118 -6.40 -5.60 -7.81
N ILE A 119 -6.61 -5.01 -9.00
CA ILE A 119 -7.41 -3.79 -9.15
C ILE A 119 -8.87 -4.01 -8.73
N ALA A 120 -9.49 -5.13 -9.15
CA ALA A 120 -10.84 -5.46 -8.73
C ALA A 120 -10.93 -5.74 -7.22
N LEU A 121 -9.93 -6.38 -6.62
CA LEU A 121 -9.83 -6.55 -5.16
C LEU A 121 -9.76 -5.20 -4.43
N ASN A 122 -8.91 -4.30 -4.91
CA ASN A 122 -8.73 -2.96 -4.35
C ASN A 122 -10.04 -2.17 -4.36
N HIS A 123 -10.82 -2.28 -5.43
CA HIS A 123 -12.12 -1.62 -5.52
C HIS A 123 -13.10 -2.17 -4.48
N LEU A 124 -13.09 -3.48 -4.22
CA LEU A 124 -13.89 -4.07 -3.14
C LEU A 124 -13.47 -3.58 -1.76
N ILE A 125 -12.16 -3.47 -1.50
CA ILE A 125 -11.63 -2.93 -0.24
C ILE A 125 -12.17 -1.52 -0.03
N ARG A 126 -12.00 -0.65 -1.03
CA ARG A 126 -12.46 0.74 -0.99
C ARG A 126 -13.97 0.87 -0.77
N LEU A 127 -14.77 0.05 -1.45
CA LEU A 127 -16.23 0.09 -1.29
C LEU A 127 -16.66 -0.35 0.12
N ASN A 128 -16.11 -1.45 0.64
CA ASN A 128 -16.60 -2.03 1.89
C ASN A 128 -15.99 -1.37 3.14
N GLY A 129 -14.79 -0.79 3.04
CA GLY A 129 -14.12 -0.09 4.14
C GLY A 129 -14.02 -0.96 5.41
N GLN A 130 -14.48 -0.43 6.55
CA GLN A 130 -14.52 -1.19 7.82
C GLN A 130 -15.37 -2.46 7.78
N ASN A 131 -16.32 -2.56 6.84
CA ASN A 131 -17.16 -3.74 6.65
C ASN A 131 -16.52 -4.77 5.70
N PHE A 132 -15.25 -4.60 5.33
CA PHE A 132 -14.48 -5.55 4.54
C PHE A 132 -14.13 -6.80 5.36
N ILE A 133 -15.17 -7.57 5.69
CA ILE A 133 -15.09 -8.76 6.54
C ILE A 133 -15.55 -9.97 5.73
N ASP A 134 -14.69 -10.98 5.62
CA ASP A 134 -15.01 -12.24 4.93
C ASP A 134 -16.03 -13.05 5.74
N PRO A 135 -17.31 -13.14 5.29
CA PRO A 135 -18.39 -13.74 6.06
C PRO A 135 -18.27 -15.27 6.22
N ARG A 136 -17.25 -15.92 5.63
CA ARG A 136 -16.96 -17.35 5.81
C ARG A 136 -15.81 -17.63 6.75
N SER A 137 -15.04 -16.61 7.15
CA SER A 137 -13.90 -16.84 8.02
C SER A 137 -14.39 -17.37 9.37
N LYS A 138 -13.73 -18.42 9.90
CA LYS A 138 -14.00 -18.91 11.27
C LYS A 138 -13.79 -17.79 12.30
N VAL A 139 -12.85 -16.89 12.00
CA VAL A 139 -12.59 -15.64 12.70
C VAL A 139 -13.09 -14.52 11.80
N ASN A 140 -14.34 -14.09 12.02
CA ASN A 140 -15.05 -13.13 11.18
C ASN A 140 -14.68 -11.69 11.57
N THR A 141 -13.40 -11.34 11.42
CA THR A 141 -12.86 -10.03 11.77
C THR A 141 -12.22 -9.35 10.56
N LEU A 142 -12.12 -8.02 10.64
CA LEU A 142 -11.45 -7.21 9.62
C LEU A 142 -9.97 -7.57 9.54
N GLU A 143 -9.33 -7.72 10.70
CA GLU A 143 -7.96 -8.17 10.93
C GLU A 143 -7.67 -9.46 10.12
N SER A 144 -8.54 -10.48 10.28
CA SER A 144 -8.37 -11.77 9.61
C SER A 144 -8.55 -11.67 8.10
N THR A 145 -9.38 -10.74 7.63
CA THR A 145 -9.66 -10.57 6.20
C THR A 145 -8.52 -9.82 5.53
N ILE A 146 -8.03 -8.74 6.15
CA ILE A 146 -6.83 -8.00 5.70
C ILE A 146 -5.62 -8.92 5.65
N LYS A 147 -5.42 -9.81 6.63
CA LYS A 147 -4.34 -10.80 6.59
C LYS A 147 -4.37 -11.69 5.34
N LYS A 148 -5.56 -12.19 4.95
CA LYS A 148 -5.69 -12.99 3.71
C LYS A 148 -5.34 -12.19 2.46
N VAL A 149 -5.70 -10.91 2.44
CA VAL A 149 -5.41 -10.00 1.33
C VAL A 149 -3.92 -9.68 1.27
N THR A 150 -3.28 -9.36 2.39
CA THR A 150 -1.84 -9.09 2.42
C THR A 150 -1.02 -10.33 2.06
N ASP A 151 -1.49 -11.53 2.43
CA ASP A 151 -0.90 -12.79 1.95
C ASP A 151 -1.04 -13.00 0.43
N LEU A 152 -2.11 -12.48 -0.20
CA LEU A 152 -2.26 -12.48 -1.66
C LEU A 152 -1.32 -11.46 -2.31
N TYR A 153 -1.24 -10.26 -1.73
CA TYR A 153 -0.30 -9.22 -2.18
C TYR A 153 1.16 -9.68 -2.08
N LYS A 154 1.54 -10.47 -1.07
CA LYS A 154 2.88 -11.07 -1.01
C LYS A 154 3.23 -11.91 -2.22
N ILE A 155 2.26 -12.65 -2.77
CA ILE A 155 2.47 -13.39 -4.02
C ILE A 155 2.53 -12.44 -5.20
N ALA A 156 1.64 -11.45 -5.25
CA ALA A 156 1.64 -10.43 -6.31
C ALA A 156 3.01 -9.73 -6.41
N MET A 157 3.63 -9.45 -5.27
CA MET A 157 4.94 -8.80 -5.18
C MET A 157 6.10 -9.65 -5.74
N SER A 158 5.97 -10.98 -5.83
CA SER A 158 6.97 -11.83 -6.49
C SER A 158 6.86 -11.85 -8.03
N ILE A 159 5.87 -11.15 -8.60
CA ILE A 159 5.67 -11.09 -10.05
C ILE A 159 6.46 -9.90 -10.59
N GLU A 160 7.36 -10.11 -11.54
CA GLU A 160 8.18 -9.05 -12.15
C GLU A 160 7.34 -8.14 -13.08
N SER A 161 6.44 -7.34 -12.50
CA SER A 161 5.61 -6.36 -13.21
C SER A 161 5.39 -5.12 -12.35
N SER A 162 5.79 -3.97 -12.89
CA SER A 162 5.65 -2.67 -12.22
C SER A 162 4.17 -2.28 -12.02
N GLU A 163 3.31 -2.73 -12.92
CA GLU A 163 1.87 -2.50 -12.92
C GLU A 163 1.23 -3.28 -11.76
N VAL A 164 1.63 -4.54 -11.56
CA VAL A 164 1.20 -5.34 -10.40
C VAL A 164 1.66 -4.69 -9.10
N HIS A 165 2.93 -4.27 -9.01
CA HIS A 165 3.44 -3.61 -7.81
C HIS A 165 2.68 -2.33 -7.47
N ARG A 166 2.37 -1.52 -8.48
CA ARG A 166 1.56 -0.30 -8.33
C ARG A 166 0.14 -0.63 -7.86
N ALA A 167 -0.48 -1.65 -8.44
CA ALA A 167 -1.80 -2.10 -8.01
C ALA A 167 -1.78 -2.59 -6.55
N VAL A 168 -0.75 -3.33 -6.13
CA VAL A 168 -0.59 -3.74 -4.73
C VAL A 168 -0.42 -2.52 -3.81
N ALA A 169 0.43 -1.57 -4.18
CA ALA A 169 0.64 -0.34 -3.40
C ALA A 169 -0.66 0.42 -3.19
N GLN A 170 -1.46 0.57 -4.25
CA GLN A 170 -2.78 1.18 -4.17
C GLN A 170 -3.73 0.38 -3.25
N GLY A 171 -3.63 -0.94 -3.24
CA GLY A 171 -4.38 -1.81 -2.33
C GLY A 171 -4.08 -1.54 -0.86
N TYR A 172 -2.79 -1.42 -0.50
CA TYR A 172 -2.38 -1.04 0.86
C TYR A 172 -2.90 0.34 1.27
N ILE A 173 -2.86 1.31 0.36
CA ILE A 173 -3.41 2.65 0.58
C ILE A 173 -4.92 2.58 0.85
N HIS A 174 -5.68 1.83 0.04
CA HIS A 174 -7.12 1.65 0.28
C HIS A 174 -7.42 0.98 1.62
N ILE A 175 -6.61 0.01 2.06
CA ILE A 175 -6.76 -0.60 3.38
C ILE A 175 -6.53 0.45 4.48
N LEU A 176 -5.46 1.24 4.37
CA LEU A 176 -5.14 2.31 5.31
C LEU A 176 -6.29 3.33 5.40
N GLU A 177 -6.76 3.83 4.26
CA GLU A 177 -7.72 4.93 4.17
C GLU A 177 -9.17 4.51 4.42
N SER A 178 -9.58 3.32 3.98
CA SER A 178 -10.98 2.89 4.00
C SER A 178 -11.29 1.88 5.11
N CYS A 179 -10.33 1.01 5.47
CA CYS A 179 -10.56 -0.06 6.44
C CYS A 179 -10.07 0.31 7.83
N ILE A 180 -8.85 0.83 7.95
CA ILE A 180 -8.25 1.12 9.25
C ILE A 180 -8.70 2.47 9.76
N LYS A 181 -8.75 3.49 8.88
CA LYS A 181 -9.23 4.82 9.23
C LYS A 181 -10.74 4.93 8.97
N PRO A 182 -11.60 4.94 10.00
CA PRO A 182 -12.50 6.08 10.20
C PRO A 182 -13.10 6.34 11.62
N LYS A 183 -13.59 7.59 11.73
CA LYS A 183 -14.39 8.30 12.75
C LYS A 183 -13.77 8.59 14.12
N TYR A 184 -12.82 7.78 14.63
CA TYR A 184 -12.29 7.96 16.00
C TYR A 184 -10.76 8.01 16.13
N GLY A 185 -10.00 7.98 15.03
CA GLY A 185 -8.53 8.07 15.04
C GLY A 185 -7.86 6.93 14.27
N LEU A 186 -6.53 6.99 14.16
CA LEU A 186 -5.70 5.99 13.48
C LEU A 186 -5.07 5.05 14.53
N ASP A 187 -5.36 3.75 14.44
CA ASP A 187 -4.78 2.74 15.32
C ASP A 187 -3.42 2.31 14.76
N LEU A 188 -2.34 2.90 15.30
CA LEU A 188 -0.97 2.63 14.86
C LEU A 188 -0.55 1.17 15.10
N GLU A 189 -1.07 0.52 16.13
CA GLU A 189 -0.78 -0.88 16.43
C GLU A 189 -1.38 -1.77 15.34
N LYS A 190 -2.63 -1.54 14.94
CA LYS A 190 -3.24 -2.25 13.81
C LYS A 190 -2.53 -2.00 12.50
N ILE A 191 -2.09 -0.76 12.22
CA ILE A 191 -1.27 -0.46 11.03
C ILE A 191 0.02 -1.28 11.07
N ASN A 192 0.68 -1.32 12.23
CA ASN A 192 1.89 -2.10 12.43
C ASN A 192 1.68 -3.59 12.14
N GLU A 193 0.70 -4.20 12.80
CA GLU A 193 0.44 -5.64 12.71
C GLU A 193 -0.06 -6.08 11.34
N MET A 194 -1.00 -5.31 10.76
CA MET A 194 -1.68 -5.72 9.55
C MET A 194 -0.93 -5.35 8.28
N LEU A 195 -0.19 -4.25 8.28
CA LEU A 195 0.42 -3.72 7.06
C LEU A 195 1.95 -3.73 7.14
N ILE A 196 2.52 -3.22 8.22
CA ILE A 196 3.97 -2.98 8.29
C ILE A 196 4.76 -4.25 8.54
N ILE A 197 4.42 -5.05 9.55
CA ILE A 197 5.11 -6.33 9.83
C ILE A 197 5.14 -7.23 8.57
N PRO A 198 4.02 -7.40 7.83
CA PRO A 198 4.03 -8.13 6.56
C PRO A 198 5.01 -7.56 5.53
N LEU A 199 5.06 -6.24 5.33
CA LEU A 199 5.98 -5.59 4.40
C LEU A 199 7.44 -5.72 4.84
N GLN A 200 7.73 -5.42 6.11
CA GLN A 200 9.06 -5.58 6.70
C GLN A 200 9.56 -7.01 6.55
N SER A 201 8.70 -8.02 6.80
CA SER A 201 9.08 -9.42 6.61
C SER A 201 9.48 -9.75 5.17
N SER A 202 8.84 -9.12 4.16
CA SER A 202 9.21 -9.28 2.76
C SER A 202 10.53 -8.59 2.43
N ILE A 203 10.80 -7.43 3.05
CA ILE A 203 12.02 -6.63 2.86
C ILE A 203 13.24 -7.29 3.54
N GLU A 204 13.10 -7.78 4.76
CA GLU A 204 14.22 -8.26 5.59
C GLU A 204 14.56 -9.73 5.35
N LYS A 205 13.56 -10.59 5.15
CA LYS A 205 13.74 -12.06 5.06
C LYS A 205 13.72 -12.58 3.62
N GLY A 206 13.41 -11.75 2.64
CA GLY A 206 13.17 -12.22 1.27
C GLY A 206 14.45 -12.69 0.58
N GLU A 207 14.53 -13.95 0.16
CA GLU A 207 15.50 -14.36 -0.87
C GLU A 207 15.11 -13.79 -2.24
N ASP A 208 13.82 -13.48 -2.41
CA ASP A 208 13.24 -12.92 -3.62
C ASP A 208 13.47 -11.40 -3.72
N LYS A 209 14.43 -11.03 -4.57
CA LYS A 209 14.76 -9.63 -4.85
C LYS A 209 13.61 -8.85 -5.48
N VAL A 210 12.74 -9.50 -6.27
CA VAL A 210 11.59 -8.85 -6.90
C VAL A 210 10.58 -8.46 -5.82
N ALA A 211 10.26 -9.40 -4.93
CA ALA A 211 9.36 -9.15 -3.80
C ALA A 211 9.89 -8.08 -2.83
N GLN A 212 11.21 -8.05 -2.60
CA GLN A 212 11.85 -7.00 -1.82
C GLN A 212 11.66 -5.61 -2.43
N VAL A 213 11.93 -5.47 -3.74
CA VAL A 213 11.73 -4.22 -4.48
C VAL A 213 10.26 -3.80 -4.48
N ALA A 214 9.35 -4.75 -4.71
CA ALA A 214 7.92 -4.48 -4.68
C ALA A 214 7.44 -4.02 -3.29
N ALA A 215 7.94 -4.64 -2.22
CA ALA A 215 7.59 -4.23 -0.85
C ALA A 215 8.14 -2.83 -0.52
N ALA A 216 9.35 -2.49 -0.96
CA ALA A 216 9.90 -1.14 -0.87
C ALA A 216 9.02 -0.12 -1.60
N HIS A 217 8.60 -0.44 -2.82
CA HIS A 217 7.68 0.37 -3.61
C HIS A 217 6.36 0.61 -2.88
N VAL A 218 5.74 -0.44 -2.34
CA VAL A 218 4.50 -0.33 -1.55
C VAL A 218 4.71 0.59 -0.35
N TYR A 219 5.81 0.42 0.38
CA TYR A 219 6.13 1.24 1.54
C TYR A 219 6.25 2.72 1.15
N TYR A 220 6.97 3.03 0.08
CA TYR A 220 7.12 4.39 -0.43
C TYR A 220 5.78 5.07 -0.70
N PHE A 221 4.89 4.38 -1.43
CA PHE A 221 3.57 4.93 -1.75
C PHE A 221 2.67 5.07 -0.52
N MET A 222 2.80 4.18 0.47
CA MET A 222 2.11 4.35 1.76
C MET A 222 2.58 5.59 2.51
N VAL A 223 3.89 5.84 2.56
CA VAL A 223 4.48 7.05 3.18
C VAL A 223 3.98 8.30 2.48
N LYS A 224 4.01 8.30 1.14
CA LYS A 224 3.55 9.42 0.33
C LYS A 224 2.06 9.72 0.57
N ALA A 225 1.20 8.68 0.53
CA ALA A 225 -0.22 8.83 0.81
C ALA A 225 -0.51 9.33 2.23
N ALA A 226 0.24 8.86 3.23
CA ALA A 226 0.11 9.32 4.61
C ALA A 226 0.47 10.81 4.76
N TYR A 227 1.51 11.28 4.08
CA TYR A 227 1.87 12.70 4.07
C TYR A 227 0.84 13.56 3.32
N GLU A 228 0.50 13.16 2.10
CA GLU A 228 -0.44 13.90 1.23
C GLU A 228 -1.85 13.98 1.82
N SER A 229 -2.24 12.99 2.62
CA SER A 229 -3.51 12.98 3.35
C SER A 229 -3.44 13.65 4.74
N GLU A 230 -2.30 14.25 5.09
CA GLU A 230 -2.04 14.92 6.37
C GLU A 230 -2.14 13.99 7.60
N TYR A 231 -1.83 12.70 7.44
CA TYR A 231 -1.83 11.71 8.53
C TYR A 231 -0.49 11.76 9.28
N ASN A 232 -0.22 12.88 9.93
CA ASN A 232 1.08 13.19 10.53
C ASN A 232 1.59 12.11 11.51
N GLU A 233 0.72 11.53 12.34
CA GLU A 233 1.10 10.45 13.26
C GLU A 233 1.50 9.18 12.52
N VAL A 234 0.75 8.79 11.49
CA VAL A 234 1.07 7.64 10.65
C VAL A 234 2.34 7.90 9.86
N PHE A 235 2.52 9.08 9.30
CA PHE A 235 3.75 9.44 8.60
C PHE A 235 4.97 9.33 9.51
N LYS A 236 4.93 9.89 10.72
CA LYS A 236 6.01 9.77 11.71
C LYS A 236 6.27 8.31 12.12
N PHE A 237 5.19 7.55 12.33
CA PHE A 237 5.27 6.11 12.62
C PHE A 237 5.94 5.33 11.49
N LEU A 238 5.51 5.56 10.24
CA LEU A 238 6.09 4.94 9.05
C LEU A 238 7.54 5.32 8.85
N TYR A 239 7.93 6.58 9.14
CA TYR A 239 9.32 7.03 9.10
C TYR A 239 10.19 6.18 10.05
N SER A 240 9.82 6.10 11.32
CA SER A 240 10.56 5.29 12.30
C SER A 240 10.69 3.84 11.85
N LYS A 241 9.59 3.23 11.41
CA LYS A 241 9.59 1.84 10.92
C LYS A 241 10.38 1.62 9.64
N TYR A 242 10.49 2.63 8.79
CA TYR A 242 11.28 2.56 7.56
C TYR A 242 12.78 2.61 7.86
N LEU A 243 13.21 3.42 8.83
CA LEU A 243 14.59 3.47 9.29
C LEU A 243 15.07 2.10 9.82
N ASP A 244 14.21 1.38 10.53
CA ASP A 244 14.51 0.01 11.00
C ASP A 244 14.84 -0.91 9.82
N THR A 245 14.01 -0.89 8.77
CA THR A 245 14.26 -1.69 7.56
C THR A 245 15.50 -1.24 6.79
N PHE A 246 15.87 0.04 6.90
CA PHE A 246 16.99 0.61 6.16
C PHE A 246 18.32 0.00 6.55
N LYS A 247 18.43 -0.52 7.78
CA LYS A 247 19.61 -1.29 8.19
C LYS A 247 19.70 -2.61 7.40
N ALA A 248 18.61 -3.36 7.30
CA ALA A 248 18.56 -4.70 6.73
C ALA A 248 18.58 -4.74 5.19
N PHE A 249 18.10 -3.70 4.51
CA PHE A 249 17.91 -3.75 3.06
C PHE A 249 19.22 -3.68 2.28
N ASN A 250 19.57 -4.76 1.56
CA ASN A 250 20.85 -4.87 0.85
C ASN A 250 20.75 -4.66 -0.67
N ILE A 251 19.54 -4.43 -1.20
CA ILE A 251 19.31 -4.23 -2.63
C ILE A 251 19.47 -2.75 -2.99
N GLU A 252 20.16 -2.51 -4.10
CA GLU A 252 20.35 -1.20 -4.69
C GLU A 252 19.14 -0.83 -5.56
N ASN A 253 18.07 -0.33 -4.94
CA ASN A 253 16.81 -0.01 -5.62
C ASN A 253 16.43 1.48 -5.46
N GLU A 254 15.85 2.06 -6.52
CA GLU A 254 15.46 3.48 -6.58
C GLU A 254 14.36 3.84 -5.58
N ASP A 255 13.25 3.09 -5.54
CA ASP A 255 12.10 3.38 -4.68
C ASP A 255 12.50 3.40 -3.21
N TYR A 256 13.47 2.55 -2.85
CA TYR A 256 13.98 2.48 -1.50
C TYR A 256 14.71 3.77 -1.06
N ILE A 257 15.51 4.33 -1.95
CA ILE A 257 16.28 5.56 -1.72
C ILE A 257 15.36 6.78 -1.83
N ASP A 258 14.43 6.76 -2.78
CA ASP A 258 13.44 7.83 -2.98
C ASP A 258 12.51 7.95 -1.76
N CYS A 259 12.10 6.83 -1.16
CA CYS A 259 11.31 6.87 0.07
C CYS A 259 12.09 7.52 1.22
N MET A 260 13.37 7.19 1.40
CA MET A 260 14.20 7.85 2.43
C MET A 260 14.36 9.35 2.16
N SER A 261 14.56 9.72 0.89
CA SER A 261 14.64 11.11 0.45
C SER A 261 13.34 11.86 0.78
N TYR A 262 12.19 11.26 0.49
CA TYR A 262 10.88 11.81 0.78
C TYR A 262 10.65 11.98 2.29
N LEU A 263 11.06 11.00 3.09
CA LEU A 263 10.96 11.06 4.56
C LEU A 263 11.82 12.17 5.15
N ILE A 264 13.06 12.34 4.71
CA ILE A 264 13.95 13.41 5.20
C ILE A 264 13.48 14.78 4.73
N GLN A 265 13.02 14.88 3.49
CA GLN A 265 12.53 16.14 2.91
C GLN A 265 11.33 16.67 3.69
N ASN A 266 10.37 15.80 4.02
CA ASN A 266 9.08 16.18 4.61
C ASN A 266 9.01 16.00 6.14
N GLY A 267 9.73 15.02 6.70
CA GLY A 267 9.77 14.73 8.14
C GLY A 267 10.97 15.31 8.87
N GLY A 268 11.93 15.89 8.15
CA GLY A 268 13.19 16.39 8.69
C GLY A 268 14.22 15.29 8.96
N ILE A 269 15.44 15.72 9.29
CA ILE A 269 16.59 14.82 9.45
C ILE A 269 16.71 14.23 10.86
N LYS A 270 16.12 14.86 11.87
CA LYS A 270 16.25 14.49 13.29
C LYS A 270 15.93 13.00 13.55
N PRO A 271 14.86 12.39 13.00
CA PRO A 271 14.60 10.96 13.20
C PRO A 271 15.68 10.04 12.62
N ALA A 272 16.38 10.49 11.58
CA ALA A 272 17.42 9.74 10.89
C ALA A 272 18.84 10.05 11.42
N ALA A 273 19.01 10.90 12.42
CA ALA A 273 20.31 11.44 12.86
C ALA A 273 21.34 10.33 13.16
N GLU A 274 20.95 9.31 13.92
CA GLU A 274 21.80 8.16 14.29
C GLU A 274 22.18 7.28 13.09
N PHE A 275 21.47 7.43 11.97
CA PHE A 275 21.59 6.56 10.80
C PHE A 275 22.34 7.25 9.64
N ILE A 276 22.65 8.54 9.74
CA ILE A 276 23.22 9.35 8.65
C ILE A 276 24.46 8.71 8.03
N GLY A 277 25.42 8.25 8.84
CA GLY A 277 26.61 7.58 8.33
C GLY A 277 26.28 6.29 7.56
N SER A 278 25.26 5.55 7.98
CA SER A 278 24.78 4.38 7.24
C SER A 278 24.08 4.78 5.93
N LEU A 279 23.27 5.83 5.93
CA LEU A 279 22.63 6.38 4.73
C LEU A 279 23.69 6.76 3.68
N ILE A 280 24.70 7.53 4.08
CA ILE A 280 25.79 7.97 3.20
C ILE A 280 26.54 6.78 2.62
N ARG A 281 26.91 5.79 3.46
CA ARG A 281 27.59 4.57 2.98
C ARG A 281 26.76 3.79 1.97
N LYS A 282 25.44 3.70 2.15
CA LYS A 282 24.56 3.04 1.16
C LYS A 282 24.49 3.83 -0.14
N CYS A 283 24.37 5.15 -0.10
CA CYS A 283 24.46 5.98 -1.31
C CYS A 283 25.79 5.77 -2.04
N LEU A 284 26.92 5.82 -1.32
CA LEU A 284 28.24 5.58 -1.91
C LEU A 284 28.36 4.20 -2.52
N LYS A 285 27.81 3.16 -1.89
CA LYS A 285 27.75 1.81 -2.45
C LYS A 285 27.00 1.79 -3.78
N VAL A 286 25.80 2.39 -3.83
CA VAL A 286 24.99 2.50 -5.06
C VAL A 286 25.74 3.26 -6.17
N LEU A 287 26.40 4.37 -5.82
CA LEU A 287 27.19 5.16 -6.78
C LEU A 287 28.43 4.40 -7.27
N ASN A 288 29.02 3.55 -6.43
CA ASN A 288 30.19 2.72 -6.76
C ASN A 288 29.83 1.41 -7.46
N SER A 289 28.55 1.07 -7.55
CA SER A 289 28.11 -0.11 -8.27
C SER A 289 28.58 -0.06 -9.73
N LYS A 290 29.14 -1.18 -10.20
CA LYS A 290 29.58 -1.34 -11.60
C LYS A 290 28.41 -1.52 -12.56
N ASP A 291 27.20 -1.66 -12.04
CA ASP A 291 26.01 -1.80 -12.86
C ASP A 291 25.73 -0.50 -13.61
N VAL A 292 25.96 -0.55 -14.92
CA VAL A 292 25.71 0.55 -15.86
C VAL A 292 24.21 0.69 -16.11
N HIS A 293 23.42 -0.36 -15.85
CA HIS A 293 21.98 -0.41 -16.09
C HIS A 293 21.14 0.14 -14.94
N ASN A 294 21.77 0.67 -13.87
CA ASN A 294 21.06 1.30 -12.76
C ASN A 294 21.29 2.83 -12.64
N PRO A 295 21.08 3.63 -13.71
CA PRO A 295 21.26 5.07 -13.64
C PRO A 295 20.23 5.75 -12.73
N LYS A 296 19.05 5.14 -12.56
CA LYS A 296 17.99 5.74 -11.74
C LYS A 296 18.31 5.67 -10.25
N ALA A 297 18.71 4.50 -9.72
CA ALA A 297 19.12 4.43 -8.31
C ALA A 297 20.34 5.31 -8.01
N LYS A 298 21.27 5.44 -8.98
CA LYS A 298 22.38 6.41 -8.86
C LYS A 298 21.88 7.86 -8.81
N THR A 299 20.86 8.19 -9.60
CA THR A 299 20.23 9.53 -9.59
C THR A 299 19.55 9.77 -8.23
N SER A 300 18.77 8.81 -7.72
CA SER A 300 18.16 8.87 -6.39
C SER A 300 19.20 8.99 -5.27
N ALA A 301 20.32 8.27 -5.37
CA ALA A 301 21.41 8.36 -4.40
C ALA A 301 22.07 9.74 -4.39
N CYS A 302 22.31 10.35 -5.57
CA CYS A 302 22.78 11.73 -5.65
C CYS A 302 21.78 12.70 -5.02
N TYR A 303 20.47 12.54 -5.31
CA TYR A 303 19.44 13.39 -4.72
C TYR A 303 19.36 13.25 -3.19
N LEU A 304 19.47 12.04 -2.66
CA LEU A 304 19.54 11.82 -1.21
C LEU A 304 20.78 12.48 -0.60
N LEU A 305 21.95 12.37 -1.24
CA LEU A 305 23.17 13.04 -0.77
C LEU A 305 23.02 14.58 -0.79
N PHE A 306 22.39 15.14 -1.81
CA PHE A 306 22.03 16.56 -1.88
C PHE A 306 21.17 16.97 -0.68
N LEU A 307 20.09 16.22 -0.39
CA LEU A 307 19.21 16.51 0.74
C LEU A 307 19.93 16.41 2.08
N LEU A 308 20.78 15.39 2.24
CA LEU A 308 21.57 15.22 3.47
C LEU A 308 22.49 16.43 3.69
N ALA A 309 23.28 16.84 2.70
CA ALA A 309 24.15 18.00 2.84
C ALA A 309 23.37 19.25 3.26
N ARG A 310 22.25 19.54 2.58
CA ARG A 310 21.42 20.71 2.89
C ARG A 310 20.84 20.69 4.30
N LYS A 311 20.58 19.50 4.85
CA LYS A 311 20.00 19.33 6.20
C LYS A 311 21.06 19.21 7.31
N LEU A 312 22.34 19.09 6.94
CA LEU A 312 23.43 18.86 7.88
C LEU A 312 24.31 20.09 8.15
N HIS A 313 23.99 21.25 7.59
CA HIS A 313 24.78 22.47 7.77
C HIS A 313 25.11 22.80 9.23
N GLU A 314 24.18 22.58 10.16
CA GLU A 314 24.35 22.89 11.58
C GLU A 314 25.29 21.92 12.32
N VAL A 315 25.50 20.72 11.78
CA VAL A 315 26.36 19.67 12.38
C VAL A 315 27.38 19.16 11.36
N GLY A 316 27.76 20.05 10.44
CA GLY A 316 28.51 19.71 9.24
C GLY A 316 29.91 19.22 9.55
N ASP A 317 30.55 19.76 10.59
CA ASP A 317 31.86 19.37 11.10
C ASP A 317 31.92 17.88 11.49
N ILE A 318 30.95 17.40 12.26
CA ILE A 318 30.92 16.01 12.76
C ILE A 318 30.73 15.00 11.62
N ILE A 319 29.94 15.34 10.60
CA ILE A 319 29.60 14.41 9.51
C ILE A 319 30.56 14.53 8.32
N PHE A 320 31.10 15.71 8.06
CA PHE A 320 31.95 15.93 6.91
C PHE A 320 33.30 15.24 7.05
N GLU A 321 33.94 15.27 8.21
CA GLU A 321 35.25 14.63 8.41
C GLU A 321 35.29 13.14 7.99
N PRO A 322 34.36 12.26 8.43
CA PRO A 322 34.40 10.84 8.06
C PRO A 322 33.99 10.51 6.63
N PHE A 323 33.27 11.39 5.91
CA PHE A 323 32.66 11.03 4.61
C PHE A 323 32.87 12.04 3.48
N GLY A 324 33.09 13.31 3.80
CA GLY A 324 33.02 14.44 2.88
C GLY A 324 33.93 14.29 1.67
N TYR A 325 35.20 13.94 1.87
CA TYR A 325 36.16 13.73 0.78
C TYR A 325 35.78 12.58 -0.15
N THR A 326 35.29 11.46 0.40
CA THR A 326 34.84 10.32 -0.39
C THR A 326 33.59 10.66 -1.21
N VAL A 327 32.64 11.38 -0.61
CA VAL A 327 31.42 11.84 -1.29
C VAL A 327 31.76 12.80 -2.42
N LEU A 328 32.58 13.83 -2.14
CA LEU A 328 32.98 14.83 -3.13
C LEU A 328 33.73 14.20 -4.31
N SER A 329 34.72 13.35 -4.04
CA SER A 329 35.47 12.64 -5.10
C SER A 329 34.53 11.82 -5.98
N LYS A 330 33.56 11.13 -5.36
CA LYS A 330 32.63 10.30 -6.12
C LYS A 330 31.67 11.14 -6.97
N LEU A 331 31.08 12.18 -6.39
CA LEU A 331 30.18 13.08 -7.10
C LEU A 331 30.91 13.76 -8.26
N ASP A 332 32.17 14.19 -8.06
CA ASP A 332 32.96 14.83 -9.11
C ASP A 332 33.13 13.93 -10.35
N SER A 333 33.42 12.64 -10.13
CA SER A 333 33.51 11.67 -11.23
C SER A 333 32.21 11.52 -12.04
N LEU A 334 31.05 11.78 -11.42
CA LEU A 334 29.73 11.65 -12.05
C LEU A 334 29.28 12.92 -12.79
N ARG A 335 29.86 14.09 -12.47
CA ARG A 335 29.54 15.38 -13.12
C ARG A 335 29.91 15.40 -14.60
N PHE A 336 30.83 14.52 -15.03
CA PHE A 336 31.28 14.40 -16.42
C PHE A 336 30.64 13.20 -17.16
N GLY A 337 29.65 12.56 -16.55
CA GLY A 337 28.96 11.41 -17.13
C GLY A 337 28.08 11.74 -18.35
N LYS A 338 27.80 10.74 -19.19
CA LYS A 338 26.93 10.86 -20.38
C LYS A 338 25.44 10.98 -20.04
N ASN A 339 25.00 10.48 -18.89
CA ASN A 339 23.59 10.54 -18.50
C ASN A 339 23.26 11.91 -17.90
N LEU A 340 22.46 12.71 -18.61
CA LEU A 340 22.15 14.09 -18.25
C LEU A 340 21.43 14.22 -16.90
N LYS A 341 20.47 13.33 -16.60
CA LYS A 341 19.73 13.37 -15.32
C LYS A 341 20.66 13.11 -14.13
N LEU A 342 21.45 12.03 -14.22
CA LEU A 342 22.43 11.69 -13.20
C LEU A 342 23.47 12.80 -13.02
N LYS A 343 23.98 13.35 -14.13
CA LYS A 343 24.92 14.46 -14.14
C LYS A 343 24.35 15.67 -13.39
N ASN A 344 23.13 16.08 -13.71
CA ASN A 344 22.51 17.25 -13.10
C ASN A 344 22.31 17.08 -11.59
N GLU A 345 21.86 15.91 -11.15
CA GLU A 345 21.74 15.62 -9.71
C GLU A 345 23.10 15.50 -9.02
N ALA A 346 24.13 14.95 -9.68
CA ALA A 346 25.48 14.91 -9.15
C ALA A 346 26.09 16.30 -8.98
N ILE A 347 25.82 17.24 -9.90
CA ILE A 347 26.27 18.63 -9.80
C ILE A 347 25.63 19.30 -8.57
N LYS A 348 24.30 19.23 -8.43
CA LYS A 348 23.59 19.80 -7.27
C LYS A 348 24.12 19.25 -5.96
N ALA A 349 24.27 17.93 -5.87
CA ALA A 349 24.81 17.28 -4.68
C ALA A 349 26.25 17.74 -4.41
N TYR A 350 27.10 17.82 -5.44
CA TYR A 350 28.48 18.25 -5.28
C TYR A 350 28.58 19.67 -4.72
N ASP A 351 27.78 20.59 -5.25
CA ASP A 351 27.79 21.99 -4.85
C ASP A 351 27.35 22.16 -3.38
N GLU A 352 26.31 21.43 -2.94
CA GLU A 352 25.88 21.44 -1.53
C GLU A 352 26.92 20.80 -0.59
N TRP A 353 27.55 19.70 -1.00
CA TRP A 353 28.61 19.09 -0.20
C TRP A 353 29.86 19.97 -0.12
N LYS A 354 30.15 20.77 -1.15
CA LYS A 354 31.19 21.81 -1.09
C LYS A 354 30.82 22.97 -0.18
N SER A 355 29.56 23.37 -0.18
CA SER A 355 29.04 24.35 0.79
C SER A 355 29.23 23.85 2.23
N LEU A 356 28.90 22.57 2.48
CA LEU A 356 29.09 21.91 3.77
C LEU A 356 30.56 21.86 4.20
N GLU A 357 31.50 21.57 3.27
CA GLU A 357 32.94 21.64 3.52
C GLU A 357 33.36 23.02 4.03
N ASN A 358 32.90 24.09 3.39
CA ASN A 358 33.24 25.45 3.77
C ASN A 358 32.69 25.81 5.17
N CYS A 359 31.45 25.42 5.47
CA CYS A 359 30.86 25.59 6.80
C CYS A 359 31.62 24.82 7.89
N SER A 360 32.06 23.59 7.60
CA SER A 360 32.84 22.81 8.58
C SER A 360 34.19 23.46 8.90
N ARG A 361 34.82 24.09 7.90
CA ARG A 361 36.10 24.80 8.08
C ARG A 361 35.95 26.07 8.89
N SER A 362 34.92 26.89 8.65
CA SER A 362 34.69 28.10 9.43
C SER A 362 34.47 27.78 10.92
N ASN A 363 33.66 26.76 11.23
CA ASN A 363 33.39 26.38 12.62
C ASN A 363 34.64 25.83 13.34
N SER A 364 35.53 25.16 12.61
CA SER A 364 36.79 24.66 13.16
C SER A 364 37.82 25.76 13.47
N ILE A 365 37.68 26.94 12.85
CA ILE A 365 38.54 28.11 13.09
C ILE A 365 38.05 28.86 14.33
N ASP A 366 36.73 29.02 14.51
CA ASP A 366 36.16 29.70 15.69
C ASP A 366 36.44 28.94 17.00
N LEU A 367 36.49 27.61 16.98
CA LEU A 367 36.86 26.80 18.14
C LEU A 367 38.36 26.85 18.48
N LYS A 368 39.22 27.25 17.53
CA LYS A 368 40.66 27.45 17.74
C LYS A 368 41.03 28.88 18.17
N HIS A 369 40.07 29.81 18.16
CA HIS A 369 40.25 31.18 18.66
C HIS A 369 39.67 31.39 20.07
N PHE A 370 39.10 30.34 20.68
CA PHE A 370 39.07 30.22 22.13
C PHE A 370 40.43 29.67 22.61
N ASP A 371 41.47 30.47 22.43
CA ASP A 371 42.75 30.22 23.08
C ASP A 371 42.60 30.43 24.59
N TYR A 372 43.31 29.59 25.33
CA TYR A 372 43.33 29.43 26.79
C TYR A 372 43.76 30.67 27.60
N ASP A 373 43.89 31.83 26.98
CA ASP A 373 44.44 33.05 27.59
C ASP A 373 43.41 33.84 28.41
N ASP A 374 42.12 33.51 28.34
CA ASP A 374 41.06 34.10 29.19
C ASP A 374 40.78 33.29 30.48
N LEU A 375 41.65 32.33 30.83
CA LEU A 375 41.59 31.54 32.07
C LEU A 375 42.91 31.56 32.89
N GLN A 376 43.64 32.67 32.83
CA GLN A 376 44.58 33.07 33.89
C GLN A 376 44.05 34.30 34.61
#